data_AF-A0A947IZH3-F1
#
_entry.id   AF-A0A947IZH3-F1
#
_cell.length_a   1.000
_cell.length_b   1.000
_cell.length_c   1.000
_cell.angle_alpha   90.00
_cell.angle_beta   90.00
_cell.angle_gamma   90.00
#
_symmetry.space_group_name_H-M   'P 1'
#
loop_
_entity.id
_entity.type
_entity.pdbx_description
1 polymer ?
#
loop_
_entity_poly.entity_id
_entity_poly.type
_entity_poly.pdbx_seq_one_letter_code
_entity_poly.pdbx_strand_id
1 'polypeptide(L)'
;MNELNFSEQFWIASNNIINVTNEIFSRRKKRTTHIETKKNKFVKILSMQNNMVENLDSLLSIVHSKKLHRLFIQLVSDIYKQKFESSSIIQDTIYHASSRDANDGLKTINLQYHTFGTLNYMSRFTNDSLGEMRDYYLLAALAHDCGKSENLKIAYNCYLDAGHHKNSAEYIKKVLMAKAENNAIKHMLSHVERAIRVHHDTDAMEEIIQKGIVGNDKDVVSRQILSMLKRADQSQRQYEVANHLEIARMYPIVPLKAILQEENE
;
A
#
# COMPACT_ATOMS: atom_id res chain seq x y z
N MET A 1 61.03 -14.15 6.43
CA MET A 1 59.65 -13.65 6.46
C MET A 1 59.17 -13.83 7.88
N ASN A 2 58.83 -12.76 8.59
CA ASN A 2 58.31 -12.88 9.95
C ASN A 2 56.81 -13.15 9.86
N GLU A 3 56.40 -14.36 10.25
CA GLU A 3 54.99 -14.71 10.41
C GLU A 3 54.42 -13.91 11.58
N LEU A 4 53.45 -13.04 11.29
CA LEU A 4 52.71 -12.29 12.31
C LEU A 4 52.04 -13.30 13.25
N ASN A 5 52.18 -13.10 14.56
CA ASN A 5 51.55 -14.02 15.51
C ASN A 5 50.02 -13.88 15.43
N PHE A 6 49.30 -14.94 15.81
CA PHE A 6 47.83 -15.02 15.70
C PHE A 6 47.09 -13.81 16.30
N SER A 7 47.61 -13.24 17.39
CA SER A 7 47.04 -12.04 18.02
C SER A 7 47.17 -10.80 17.16
N GLU A 8 48.27 -10.61 16.43
CA GLU A 8 48.44 -9.47 15.52
C GLU A 8 47.55 -9.60 14.29
N GLN A 9 47.42 -10.82 13.74
CA GLN A 9 46.51 -11.08 12.63
C GLN A 9 45.05 -10.83 13.04
N PHE A 10 44.66 -11.22 14.26
CA PHE A 10 43.34 -10.97 14.81
C PHE A 10 43.04 -9.47 14.92
N TRP A 11 43.94 -8.68 15.49
CA TRP A 11 43.75 -7.23 15.64
C TRP A 11 43.68 -6.50 14.29
N ILE A 12 44.49 -6.92 13.30
CA ILE A 12 44.43 -6.39 11.95
C ILE A 12 43.08 -6.72 11.30
N ALA A 13 42.59 -7.96 11.44
CA ALA A 13 41.29 -8.36 10.93
C ALA A 13 40.14 -7.58 11.59
N SER A 14 40.18 -7.38 12.91
CA SER A 14 39.18 -6.59 13.64
C SER A 14 39.18 -5.12 13.21
N ASN A 15 40.34 -4.50 13.03
CA ASN A 15 40.44 -3.12 12.52
C ASN A 15 39.92 -2.99 11.10
N ASN A 16 40.18 -3.97 10.23
CA ASN A 16 39.63 -3.99 8.87
C ASN A 16 38.10 -4.11 8.88
N ILE A 17 37.52 -4.93 9.76
CA ILE A 17 36.08 -5.04 9.92
C ILE A 17 35.48 -3.71 10.41
N ILE A 18 36.10 -3.05 11.40
CA ILE A 18 35.65 -1.74 11.89
C ILE A 18 35.70 -0.70 10.78
N ASN A 19 36.77 -0.67 9.99
CA ASN A 19 36.94 0.27 8.88
C ASN A 19 35.89 0.05 7.78
N VAL A 20 35.67 -1.20 7.37
CA VAL A 20 34.61 -1.54 6.39
C VAL A 20 33.23 -1.19 6.93
N THR A 21 32.98 -1.45 8.21
CA THR A 21 31.69 -1.14 8.84
C THR A 21 31.45 0.37 8.90
N ASN A 22 32.47 1.15 9.26
CA ASN A 22 32.44 2.62 9.25
C ASN A 22 32.27 3.19 7.84
N GLU A 23 32.87 2.55 6.84
CA GLU A 23 32.69 2.92 5.44
C GLU A 23 31.25 2.65 4.95
N ILE A 24 30.67 1.51 5.34
CA ILE A 24 29.26 1.19 5.05
C ILE A 24 28.33 2.21 5.73
N PHE A 25 28.57 2.56 7.00
CA PHE A 25 27.75 3.54 7.72
C PHE A 25 27.90 4.95 7.15
N SER A 26 29.11 5.39 6.80
CA SER A 26 29.33 6.70 6.19
C SER A 26 28.74 6.81 4.78
N ARG A 27 28.83 5.75 3.96
CA ARG A 27 28.14 5.65 2.66
C ARG A 27 26.61 5.67 2.82
N ARG A 28 26.06 4.98 3.83
CA ARG A 28 24.63 5.02 4.16
C ARG A 28 24.20 6.42 4.59
N LYS A 29 24.93 7.07 5.50
CA LYS A 29 24.65 8.41 6.00
C LYS A 29 24.72 9.47 4.90
N LYS A 30 25.73 9.41 4.02
CA LYS A 30 25.82 10.27 2.82
C LYS A 30 24.62 10.09 1.89
N ARG A 31 24.13 8.85 1.72
CA ARG A 31 22.89 8.57 0.97
C ARG A 31 21.66 9.20 1.63
N THR A 32 21.54 9.13 2.96
CA THR A 32 20.42 9.73 3.70
C THR A 32 20.41 11.25 3.58
N THR A 33 21.56 11.92 3.73
CA THR A 33 21.66 13.40 3.62
C THR A 33 21.45 13.92 2.20
N HIS A 34 21.65 13.11 1.15
CA HIS A 34 21.34 13.49 -0.23
C HIS A 34 19.86 13.25 -0.59
N ILE A 35 19.15 12.43 0.18
CA ILE A 35 17.70 12.21 0.04
C ILE A 35 16.91 13.32 0.75
N GLU A 36 17.43 13.89 1.84
CA GLU A 36 16.72 14.91 2.62
C GLU A 36 16.62 16.31 1.95
N THR A 37 17.41 16.60 0.92
CA THR A 37 17.41 17.92 0.25
C THR A 37 16.55 18.02 -1.02
N LYS A 38 16.04 16.90 -1.55
CA LYS A 38 14.90 16.97 -2.49
C LYS A 38 13.63 16.92 -1.65
N LYS A 39 12.99 18.08 -1.46
CA LYS A 39 11.54 18.12 -1.17
C LYS A 39 10.87 17.16 -2.14
N ASN A 40 10.52 15.97 -1.68
CA ASN A 40 9.74 14.98 -2.42
C ASN A 40 8.39 15.63 -2.67
N LYS A 41 8.27 16.41 -3.75
CA LYS A 41 6.98 16.77 -4.31
C LYS A 41 6.26 15.45 -4.50
N PHE A 42 5.10 15.33 -3.88
CA PHE A 42 4.22 14.20 -4.05
C PHE A 42 3.97 14.00 -5.55
N VAL A 43 4.62 12.99 -6.15
CA VAL A 43 4.32 12.60 -7.52
C VAL A 43 3.16 11.64 -7.44
N LYS A 44 1.97 12.17 -7.73
CA LYS A 44 0.75 11.38 -7.83
C LYS A 44 0.86 10.51 -9.08
N ILE A 45 0.88 9.19 -8.91
CA ILE A 45 0.97 8.21 -10.00
C ILE A 45 -0.41 7.96 -10.58
N LEU A 46 -1.41 7.76 -9.70
CA LEU A 46 -2.79 7.54 -10.09
C LEU A 46 -3.69 8.65 -9.57
N SER A 47 -4.59 9.15 -10.42
CA SER A 47 -5.52 10.25 -10.11
C SER A 47 -6.92 9.99 -10.63
N MET A 48 -7.94 10.37 -9.83
CA MET A 48 -9.35 10.39 -10.28
C MET A 48 -9.61 11.40 -11.41
N GLN A 49 -8.73 12.39 -11.58
CA GLN A 49 -8.83 13.38 -12.66
C GLN A 49 -8.33 12.83 -14.00
N ASN A 50 -7.57 11.74 -13.97
CA ASN A 50 -6.97 11.15 -15.14
C ASN A 50 -7.85 10.03 -15.70
N ASN A 51 -7.88 9.90 -17.02
CA ASN A 51 -8.51 8.75 -17.66
C ASN A 51 -7.65 7.48 -17.50
N MET A 52 -8.19 6.34 -17.94
CA MET A 52 -7.51 5.04 -17.82
C MET A 52 -6.13 5.03 -18.50
N VAL A 53 -6.00 5.65 -19.68
CA VAL A 53 -4.75 5.67 -20.46
C VAL A 53 -3.69 6.47 -19.73
N GLU A 54 -4.01 7.68 -19.28
CA GLU A 54 -3.09 8.54 -18.54
C GLU A 54 -2.61 7.92 -17.23
N ASN A 55 -3.50 7.23 -16.51
CA ASN A 55 -3.17 6.51 -15.29
C ASN A 55 -2.31 5.28 -15.56
N LEU A 56 -2.57 4.54 -16.64
CA LEU A 56 -1.71 3.44 -17.08
C LEU A 56 -0.33 3.94 -17.45
N ASP A 57 -0.21 5.00 -18.25
CA ASP A 57 1.09 5.56 -18.66
C ASP A 57 1.91 5.99 -17.45
N SER A 58 1.27 6.70 -16.51
CA SER A 58 1.90 7.14 -15.27
C SER A 58 2.37 5.97 -14.42
N LEU A 59 1.53 4.94 -14.25
CA LEU A 59 1.89 3.74 -13.50
C LEU A 59 3.00 2.94 -14.16
N LEU A 60 2.90 2.67 -15.46
CA LEU A 60 3.89 1.87 -16.19
C LEU A 60 5.25 2.59 -16.30
N SER A 61 5.28 3.92 -16.25
CA SER A 61 6.54 4.68 -16.22
C SER A 61 7.39 4.42 -14.97
N ILE A 62 6.76 3.97 -13.87
CA ILE A 62 7.45 3.70 -12.60
C ILE A 62 7.61 2.21 -12.29
N VAL A 63 6.96 1.33 -13.06
CA VAL A 63 7.08 -0.13 -12.88
C VAL A 63 8.39 -0.59 -13.50
N HIS A 64 9.20 -1.33 -12.73
CA HIS A 64 10.53 -1.72 -13.18
C HIS A 64 10.49 -2.89 -14.16
N SER A 65 9.65 -3.89 -13.86
CA SER A 65 9.57 -5.12 -14.62
C SER A 65 8.52 -5.04 -15.72
N LYS A 66 8.99 -4.97 -16.97
CA LYS A 66 8.13 -5.07 -18.16
C LYS A 66 7.24 -6.33 -18.17
N LYS A 67 7.70 -7.43 -17.56
CA LYS A 67 6.95 -8.69 -17.43
C LYS A 67 5.72 -8.54 -16.53
N LEU A 68 5.73 -7.57 -15.60
CA LEU A 68 4.60 -7.29 -14.72
C LEU A 68 3.62 -6.27 -15.31
N HIS A 69 3.98 -5.56 -16.39
CA HIS A 69 3.10 -4.56 -17.02
C HIS A 69 1.73 -5.14 -17.36
N ARG A 70 1.68 -6.37 -17.87
CA ARG A 70 0.41 -7.02 -18.22
C ARG A 70 -0.51 -7.20 -17.01
N LEU A 71 0.04 -7.42 -15.81
CA LEU A 71 -0.73 -7.56 -14.58
C LEU A 71 -1.29 -6.20 -14.12
N PHE A 72 -0.49 -5.14 -14.19
CA PHE A 72 -0.95 -3.79 -13.89
C PHE A 72 -2.01 -3.30 -14.89
N ILE A 73 -1.81 -3.56 -16.18
CA ILE A 73 -2.80 -3.24 -17.22
C ILE A 73 -4.12 -3.94 -16.94
N GLN A 74 -4.08 -5.22 -16.57
CA GLN A 74 -5.27 -5.97 -16.20
C GLN A 74 -5.99 -5.33 -15.01
N LEU A 75 -5.28 -5.08 -13.91
CA LEU A 75 -5.84 -4.49 -12.69
C LEU A 75 -6.50 -3.13 -12.94
N VAL A 76 -5.78 -2.20 -13.59
CA VAL A 76 -6.32 -0.87 -13.86
C VAL A 76 -7.52 -0.96 -14.81
N SER A 77 -7.44 -1.80 -15.85
CA SER A 77 -8.58 -2.00 -16.76
C SER A 77 -9.81 -2.53 -16.02
N ASP A 78 -9.63 -3.46 -15.08
CA ASP A 78 -10.72 -4.03 -14.29
C ASP A 78 -11.33 -2.98 -13.34
N ILE A 79 -10.49 -2.17 -12.69
CA ILE A 79 -10.94 -1.06 -11.83
C ILE A 79 -11.84 -0.09 -12.60
N TYR A 80 -11.43 0.30 -13.82
CA TYR A 80 -12.21 1.23 -14.66
C TYR A 80 -13.47 0.58 -15.24
N LYS A 81 -13.39 -0.67 -15.71
CA LYS A 81 -14.53 -1.37 -16.34
C LYS A 81 -15.62 -1.74 -15.33
N GLN A 82 -15.23 -2.15 -14.12
CA GLN A 82 -16.14 -2.69 -13.12
C GLN A 82 -16.68 -1.63 -12.15
N LYS A 83 -16.46 -0.34 -12.41
CA LYS A 83 -16.98 0.79 -11.62
C LYS A 83 -16.71 0.61 -10.12
N PHE A 84 -15.46 0.84 -9.71
CA PHE A 84 -15.00 0.81 -8.31
C PHE A 84 -15.65 1.90 -7.44
N GLU A 85 -16.96 1.79 -7.24
CA GLU A 85 -17.80 2.78 -6.56
C GLU A 85 -18.08 2.40 -5.09
N SER A 86 -17.80 1.15 -4.67
CA SER A 86 -18.17 0.60 -3.35
C SER A 86 -17.38 1.21 -2.18
N SER A 87 -18.08 1.84 -1.24
CA SER A 87 -17.50 2.58 -0.10
C SER A 87 -16.51 1.78 0.76
N SER A 88 -15.37 2.38 1.11
CA SER A 88 -14.64 1.96 2.31
C SER A 88 -15.39 2.48 3.54
N ILE A 89 -16.08 1.60 4.28
CA ILE A 89 -16.58 1.97 5.61
C ILE A 89 -15.35 2.27 6.47
N ILE A 90 -15.19 3.53 6.89
CA ILE A 90 -14.17 3.94 7.84
C ILE A 90 -14.44 3.17 9.14
N GLN A 91 -13.44 2.49 9.71
CA GLN A 91 -13.61 1.72 10.95
C GLN A 91 -13.93 2.65 12.13
N ASP A 92 -14.80 2.19 13.02
CA ASP A 92 -15.26 2.88 14.25
C ASP A 92 -14.14 3.30 15.23
N THR A 93 -12.90 2.82 15.04
CA THR A 93 -11.77 3.23 15.88
C THR A 93 -11.25 4.63 15.58
N ILE A 94 -11.57 5.21 14.41
CA ILE A 94 -11.30 6.62 14.08
C ILE A 94 -12.51 7.52 14.41
N TYR A 95 -13.68 6.93 14.68
CA TYR A 95 -14.98 7.62 14.80
C TYR A 95 -15.17 8.49 16.05
N HIS A 96 -14.31 8.39 17.06
CA HIS A 96 -14.56 9.04 18.36
C HIS A 96 -14.16 10.52 18.48
N ALA A 97 -13.87 11.23 17.37
CA ALA A 97 -13.34 12.59 17.43
C ALA A 97 -14.22 13.72 16.84
N SER A 98 -15.38 13.47 16.22
CA SER A 98 -16.16 14.55 15.59
C SER A 98 -17.68 14.41 15.68
N SER A 99 -18.36 15.56 15.74
CA SER A 99 -19.80 15.76 15.95
C SER A 99 -20.69 15.03 14.93
N ARG A 100 -21.92 14.70 15.37
CA ARG A 100 -22.91 13.87 14.66
C ARG A 100 -23.26 14.28 13.22
N ASP A 101 -23.03 15.53 12.81
CA ASP A 101 -23.42 16.04 11.48
C ASP A 101 -22.29 16.01 10.44
N ALA A 102 -21.01 15.87 10.85
CA ALA A 102 -19.91 15.54 9.93
C ALA A 102 -19.89 14.05 9.53
N ASN A 103 -20.77 13.25 10.15
CA ASN A 103 -20.72 11.79 10.14
C ASN A 103 -21.46 11.13 8.97
N ASP A 104 -22.25 11.86 8.18
CA ASP A 104 -22.87 11.30 6.96
C ASP A 104 -21.96 11.40 5.73
N GLY A 105 -21.10 12.43 5.65
CA GLY A 105 -20.14 12.59 4.54
C GLY A 105 -18.98 11.59 4.56
N LEU A 106 -18.67 11.01 5.72
CA LEU A 106 -17.61 10.01 5.92
C LEU A 106 -18.03 8.58 5.53
N LYS A 107 -19.32 8.36 5.22
CA LYS A 107 -19.87 7.02 4.94
C LYS A 107 -19.53 6.48 3.54
N THR A 108 -19.00 7.30 2.62
CA THR A 108 -18.81 6.88 1.23
C THR A 108 -17.55 7.47 0.58
N ILE A 109 -16.36 7.06 1.04
CA ILE A 109 -15.14 7.27 0.24
C ILE A 109 -15.19 6.33 -0.97
N ASN A 110 -15.04 6.91 -2.15
CA ASN A 110 -14.99 6.18 -3.41
C ASN A 110 -13.82 5.16 -3.41
N LEU A 111 -14.11 3.89 -3.72
CA LEU A 111 -13.11 2.80 -3.67
C LEU A 111 -11.90 3.05 -4.57
N GLN A 112 -12.14 3.62 -5.76
CA GLN A 112 -11.09 3.93 -6.71
C GLN A 112 -10.18 5.03 -6.15
N TYR A 113 -10.75 6.08 -5.54
CA TYR A 113 -9.99 7.12 -4.88
C TYR A 113 -9.09 6.55 -3.78
N HIS A 114 -9.66 5.70 -2.92
CA HIS A 114 -8.93 5.04 -1.85
C HIS A 114 -7.80 4.16 -2.39
N THR A 115 -8.12 3.28 -3.34
CA THR A 115 -7.15 2.35 -3.94
C THR A 115 -6.00 3.10 -4.63
N PHE A 116 -6.30 4.16 -5.39
CA PHE A 116 -5.28 4.99 -6.05
C PHE A 116 -4.42 5.74 -5.03
N GLY A 117 -5.04 6.27 -3.98
CA GLY A 117 -4.34 6.90 -2.87
C GLY A 117 -3.38 5.94 -2.16
N THR A 118 -3.84 4.74 -1.82
CA THR A 118 -3.02 3.68 -1.21
C THR A 118 -1.83 3.31 -2.09
N LEU A 119 -2.00 3.21 -3.42
CA LEU A 119 -0.87 3.01 -4.34
C LEU A 119 0.11 4.19 -4.34
N ASN A 120 -0.38 5.42 -4.35
CA ASN A 120 0.47 6.61 -4.30
C ASN A 120 1.30 6.64 -3.00
N TYR A 121 0.70 6.31 -1.85
CA TYR A 121 1.42 6.17 -0.58
C TYR A 121 2.42 5.02 -0.59
N MET A 122 2.05 3.86 -1.14
CA MET A 122 2.94 2.72 -1.31
C MET A 122 4.20 3.09 -2.10
N SER A 123 4.05 3.85 -3.19
CA SER A 123 5.19 4.32 -3.99
C SER A 123 6.10 5.30 -3.24
N ARG A 124 5.58 6.04 -2.25
CA ARG A 124 6.39 6.93 -1.39
C ARG A 124 7.21 6.15 -0.37
N PHE A 125 6.68 5.04 0.12
CA PHE A 125 7.33 4.22 1.14
C PHE A 125 8.30 3.19 0.56
N THR A 126 8.17 2.91 -0.73
CA THR A 126 9.09 2.09 -1.49
C THR A 126 10.02 2.97 -2.33
N ASN A 127 11.19 2.47 -2.68
CA ASN A 127 12.14 3.20 -3.52
C ASN A 127 12.67 2.30 -4.64
N ASP A 128 13.26 2.91 -5.66
CA ASP A 128 13.71 2.21 -6.88
C ASP A 128 14.81 1.17 -6.61
N SER A 129 15.53 1.25 -5.49
CA SER A 129 16.55 0.24 -5.16
C SER A 129 15.98 -1.13 -4.81
N LEU A 130 14.67 -1.23 -4.56
CA LEU A 130 13.96 -2.49 -4.37
C LEU A 130 13.70 -3.24 -5.69
N GLY A 131 13.91 -2.59 -6.85
CA GLY A 131 13.73 -3.20 -8.17
C GLY A 131 12.36 -3.86 -8.35
N GLU A 132 12.32 -5.10 -8.85
CA GLU A 132 11.07 -5.85 -9.06
C GLU A 132 10.27 -6.07 -7.77
N MET A 133 10.91 -6.12 -6.60
CA MET A 133 10.19 -6.22 -5.32
C MET A 133 9.27 -5.00 -5.09
N ARG A 134 9.68 -3.81 -5.58
CA ARG A 134 8.82 -2.62 -5.56
C ARG A 134 7.52 -2.84 -6.31
N ASP A 135 7.57 -3.48 -7.46
CA ASP A 135 6.40 -3.71 -8.30
C ASP A 135 5.38 -4.61 -7.60
N TYR A 136 5.82 -5.61 -6.81
CA TYR A 136 4.91 -6.44 -6.00
C TYR A 136 4.27 -5.68 -4.83
N TYR A 137 4.96 -4.71 -4.23
CA TYR A 137 4.34 -3.82 -3.26
C TYR A 137 3.25 -2.95 -3.90
N LEU A 138 3.51 -2.41 -5.10
CA LEU A 138 2.53 -1.61 -5.85
C LEU A 138 1.33 -2.46 -6.30
N LEU A 139 1.56 -3.70 -6.76
CA LEU A 139 0.49 -4.67 -7.07
C LEU A 139 -0.38 -4.95 -5.84
N ALA A 140 0.25 -5.17 -4.68
CA ALA A 140 -0.49 -5.38 -3.44
C ALA A 140 -1.37 -4.17 -3.10
N ALA A 141 -0.84 -2.96 -3.18
CA ALA A 141 -1.60 -1.73 -2.94
C ALA A 141 -2.79 -1.56 -3.90
N LEU A 142 -2.60 -1.86 -5.20
CA LEU A 142 -3.66 -1.73 -6.20
C LEU A 142 -4.75 -2.79 -6.06
N ALA A 143 -4.40 -4.00 -5.59
CA ALA A 143 -5.30 -5.15 -5.56
C ALA A 143 -6.00 -5.39 -4.21
N HIS A 144 -5.52 -4.77 -3.11
CA HIS A 144 -5.91 -5.16 -1.75
C HIS A 144 -7.42 -5.09 -1.48
N ASP A 145 -8.11 -4.17 -2.15
CA ASP A 145 -9.51 -3.85 -1.95
C ASP A 145 -10.42 -4.25 -3.11
N CYS A 146 -9.90 -5.00 -4.11
CA CYS A 146 -10.70 -5.48 -5.24
C CYS A 146 -11.94 -6.27 -4.82
N GLY A 147 -11.86 -7.01 -3.72
CA GLY A 147 -12.96 -7.78 -3.15
C GLY A 147 -14.09 -6.96 -2.56
N LYS A 148 -13.96 -5.62 -2.46
CA LYS A 148 -15.08 -4.71 -2.12
C LYS A 148 -15.97 -4.40 -3.32
N SER A 149 -15.47 -4.56 -4.56
CA SER A 149 -16.26 -4.33 -5.77
C SER A 149 -17.16 -5.53 -6.08
N GLU A 150 -18.47 -5.33 -5.98
CA GLU A 150 -19.45 -6.38 -6.31
C GLU A 150 -19.35 -6.82 -7.77
N ASN A 151 -19.22 -5.85 -8.68
CA ASN A 151 -19.10 -6.11 -10.12
C ASN A 151 -17.87 -6.98 -10.43
N LEU A 152 -16.73 -6.72 -9.78
CA LEU A 152 -15.51 -7.51 -9.96
C LEU A 152 -15.69 -8.93 -9.36
N LYS A 153 -16.35 -9.06 -8.20
CA LYS A 153 -16.69 -10.37 -7.63
C LYS A 153 -17.59 -11.18 -8.56
N ILE A 154 -18.63 -10.57 -9.16
CA ILE A 154 -19.50 -11.19 -10.16
C ILE A 154 -18.67 -11.63 -11.36
N ALA A 155 -17.93 -10.69 -11.97
CA ALA A 155 -17.23 -10.90 -13.24
C ALA A 155 -16.21 -12.05 -13.18
N TYR A 156 -15.57 -12.25 -12.03
CA TYR A 156 -14.54 -13.27 -11.85
C TYR A 156 -14.93 -14.39 -10.88
N ASN A 157 -16.21 -14.45 -10.48
CA ASN A 157 -16.73 -15.43 -9.54
C ASN A 157 -15.86 -15.55 -8.27
N CYS A 158 -15.57 -14.41 -7.63
CA CYS A 158 -14.69 -14.29 -6.45
C CYS A 158 -15.48 -14.18 -5.14
N TYR A 159 -16.58 -14.93 -5.02
CA TYR A 159 -17.40 -14.97 -3.81
C TYR A 159 -16.83 -15.97 -2.80
N LEU A 160 -16.15 -15.44 -1.80
CA LEU A 160 -15.99 -16.12 -0.54
C LEU A 160 -16.90 -15.41 0.46
N ASP A 161 -17.66 -16.19 1.24
CA ASP A 161 -18.56 -15.67 2.29
C ASP A 161 -17.83 -14.95 3.43
N ALA A 162 -16.49 -14.89 3.36
CA ALA A 162 -15.62 -14.44 4.41
C ALA A 162 -14.80 -13.20 3.98
N GLY A 163 -15.41 -12.01 4.04
CA GLY A 163 -14.70 -10.72 4.02
C GLY A 163 -14.07 -10.30 2.68
N HIS A 164 -14.01 -8.98 2.44
CA HIS A 164 -13.47 -8.43 1.18
C HIS A 164 -11.99 -8.76 0.96
N HIS A 165 -11.19 -8.89 2.02
CA HIS A 165 -9.77 -9.24 1.93
C HIS A 165 -9.53 -10.65 1.33
N LYS A 166 -10.39 -11.63 1.65
CA LYS A 166 -10.30 -12.98 1.04
C LYS A 166 -10.79 -12.95 -0.40
N ASN A 167 -11.80 -12.14 -0.71
CA ASN A 167 -12.27 -11.93 -2.08
C ASN A 167 -11.20 -11.26 -2.96
N SER A 168 -10.47 -10.26 -2.45
CA SER A 168 -9.32 -9.66 -3.12
C SER A 168 -8.20 -10.66 -3.36
N ALA A 169 -7.90 -11.50 -2.37
CA ALA A 169 -6.91 -12.58 -2.50
C ALA A 169 -7.35 -13.61 -3.57
N GLU A 170 -8.63 -13.95 -3.61
CA GLU A 170 -9.19 -14.85 -4.62
C GLU A 170 -9.11 -14.27 -6.03
N TYR A 171 -9.32 -12.96 -6.20
CA TYR A 171 -9.10 -12.27 -7.47
C TYR A 171 -7.65 -12.41 -7.93
N ILE A 172 -6.66 -12.22 -7.05
CA ILE A 172 -5.24 -12.41 -7.39
C ILE A 172 -4.99 -13.84 -7.87
N LYS A 173 -5.52 -14.82 -7.15
CA LYS A 173 -5.36 -16.24 -7.47
C LYS A 173 -5.99 -16.61 -8.81
N LYS A 174 -7.23 -16.19 -9.06
CA LYS A 174 -7.99 -16.55 -10.28
C LYS A 174 -7.56 -15.77 -11.51
N VAL A 175 -7.22 -14.49 -11.35
CA VAL A 175 -7.02 -13.57 -12.48
C VAL A 175 -5.54 -13.29 -12.71
N LEU A 176 -4.81 -12.84 -11.69
CA LEU A 176 -3.42 -12.40 -11.87
C LEU A 176 -2.46 -13.58 -12.01
N MET A 177 -2.59 -14.62 -11.18
CA MET A 177 -1.73 -15.81 -11.29
C MET A 177 -1.98 -16.58 -12.59
N ALA A 178 -3.22 -16.58 -13.11
CA ALA A 178 -3.54 -17.19 -14.41
C ALA A 178 -2.86 -16.47 -15.58
N LYS A 179 -2.56 -15.17 -15.43
CA LYS A 179 -1.88 -14.33 -16.42
C LYS A 179 -0.37 -14.23 -16.22
N ALA A 180 0.16 -14.79 -15.14
CA ALA A 180 1.59 -14.76 -14.84
C ALA A 180 2.39 -15.58 -15.86
N GLU A 181 3.43 -14.96 -16.44
CA GLU A 181 4.21 -15.53 -17.53
C GLU A 181 5.06 -16.74 -17.13
N ASN A 182 5.41 -16.86 -15.85
CA ASN A 182 6.28 -17.92 -15.35
C ASN A 182 6.04 -18.25 -13.88
N ASN A 183 6.65 -19.33 -13.41
CA ASN A 183 6.50 -19.82 -12.04
C ASN A 183 7.10 -18.88 -10.98
N ALA A 184 8.13 -18.09 -11.31
CA ALA A 184 8.70 -17.14 -10.36
C ALA A 184 7.72 -15.99 -10.06
N ILE A 185 7.07 -15.44 -11.08
CA ILE A 185 6.00 -14.44 -10.91
C ILE A 185 4.83 -15.04 -10.13
N LYS A 186 4.41 -16.27 -10.45
CA LYS A 186 3.35 -16.97 -9.69
C LYS A 186 3.71 -17.13 -8.21
N HIS A 187 4.96 -17.49 -7.93
CA HIS A 187 5.46 -17.62 -6.56
C HIS A 187 5.41 -16.27 -5.81
N MET A 188 5.85 -15.17 -6.45
CA MET A 188 5.76 -13.84 -5.84
C MET A 188 4.31 -13.36 -5.67
N LEU A 189 3.43 -13.64 -6.64
CA LEU A 189 1.99 -13.39 -6.50
C LEU A 189 1.36 -14.18 -5.35
N SER A 190 1.89 -15.36 -5.01
CA SER A 190 1.42 -16.12 -3.84
C SER A 190 1.75 -15.42 -2.53
N HIS A 191 2.87 -14.71 -2.48
CA HIS A 191 3.21 -13.87 -1.33
C HIS A 191 2.30 -12.65 -1.21
N VAL A 192 1.97 -12.00 -2.34
CA VAL A 192 1.02 -10.88 -2.43
C VAL A 192 -0.38 -11.34 -2.02
N GLU A 193 -0.85 -12.46 -2.55
CA GLU A 193 -2.14 -13.08 -2.23
C GLU A 193 -2.27 -13.37 -0.73
N ARG A 194 -1.26 -14.01 -0.13
CA ARG A 194 -1.24 -14.29 1.31
C ARG A 194 -1.29 -13.01 2.14
N ALA A 195 -0.50 -12.00 1.77
CA ALA A 195 -0.47 -10.71 2.47
C ALA A 195 -1.84 -10.03 2.44
N ILE A 196 -2.50 -10.00 1.28
CA ILE A 196 -3.85 -9.43 1.14
C ILE A 196 -4.88 -10.28 1.88
N ARG A 197 -4.78 -11.60 1.86
CA ARG A 197 -5.73 -12.48 2.54
C ARG A 197 -5.85 -12.21 4.04
N VAL A 198 -4.77 -11.79 4.70
CA VAL A 198 -4.76 -11.57 6.16
C VAL A 198 -4.69 -10.10 6.56
N HIS A 199 -4.89 -9.16 5.64
CA HIS A 199 -4.60 -7.76 5.94
C HIS A 199 -5.55 -7.11 6.97
N HIS A 200 -6.71 -7.72 7.22
CA HIS A 200 -7.63 -7.33 8.30
C HIS A 200 -7.63 -8.28 9.52
N ASP A 201 -7.02 -9.47 9.40
CA ASP A 201 -7.04 -10.48 10.48
C ASP A 201 -6.01 -10.09 11.55
N THR A 202 -6.50 -9.68 12.72
CA THR A 202 -5.65 -9.16 13.82
C THR A 202 -4.92 -10.29 14.54
N ASP A 203 -5.55 -11.46 14.68
CA ASP A 203 -4.97 -12.64 15.34
C ASP A 203 -3.94 -13.35 14.45
N ALA A 204 -4.22 -13.46 13.14
CA ALA A 204 -3.25 -13.97 12.16
C ALA A 204 -2.01 -13.07 12.09
N MET A 205 -2.16 -11.77 12.37
CA MET A 205 -1.06 -10.82 12.45
C MET A 205 -0.16 -11.07 13.67
N GLU A 206 -0.73 -11.37 14.84
CA GLU A 206 0.07 -11.75 16.02
C GLU A 206 0.79 -13.09 15.79
N GLU A 207 0.15 -14.08 15.19
CA GLU A 207 0.80 -15.36 14.88
C GLU A 207 1.94 -15.19 13.85
N ILE A 208 1.75 -14.34 12.84
CA ILE A 208 2.74 -14.05 11.79
C ILE A 208 3.92 -13.21 12.33
N ILE A 209 3.65 -12.25 13.25
CA ILE A 209 4.66 -11.42 13.90
C ILE A 209 5.42 -12.21 14.99
N GLN A 210 4.74 -13.01 15.82
CA GLN A 210 5.36 -13.86 16.84
C GLN A 210 6.21 -14.99 16.24
N LYS A 211 5.76 -15.61 15.14
CA LYS A 211 6.60 -16.54 14.34
C LYS A 211 7.76 -15.83 13.62
N GLY A 212 7.84 -14.50 13.68
CA GLY A 212 9.00 -13.72 13.24
C GLY A 212 10.19 -13.81 14.20
N ILE A 213 9.97 -14.16 15.47
CA ILE A 213 11.03 -14.39 16.45
C ILE A 213 11.58 -15.83 16.32
N VAL A 214 10.79 -16.74 15.74
CA VAL A 214 11.13 -18.17 15.58
C VAL A 214 11.09 -18.56 14.09
N GLY A 215 12.11 -18.15 13.35
CA GLY A 215 12.80 -18.96 12.33
C GLY A 215 12.01 -19.70 11.24
N ASN A 216 10.88 -19.20 10.72
CA ASN A 216 10.31 -19.74 9.47
C ASN A 216 10.47 -18.73 8.31
N ASP A 217 11.48 -18.96 7.47
CA ASP A 217 11.90 -18.09 6.35
C ASP A 217 10.82 -17.92 5.25
N LYS A 218 9.88 -18.87 5.15
CA LYS A 218 8.89 -18.93 4.06
C LYS A 218 7.88 -17.77 4.03
N ASP A 219 7.76 -17.00 5.12
CA ASP A 219 6.76 -15.92 5.26
C ASP A 219 7.36 -14.51 5.36
N VAL A 220 8.68 -14.35 5.25
CA VAL A 220 9.34 -13.03 5.38
C VAL A 220 8.84 -12.05 4.32
N VAL A 221 8.72 -12.49 3.07
CA VAL A 221 8.29 -11.64 1.95
C VAL A 221 6.82 -11.19 2.13
N SER A 222 5.92 -12.12 2.44
CA SER A 222 4.50 -11.80 2.70
C SER A 222 4.34 -10.82 3.87
N ARG A 223 5.15 -10.94 4.92
CA ARG A 223 5.17 -10.01 6.06
C ARG A 223 5.58 -8.61 5.67
N GLN A 224 6.64 -8.49 4.88
CA GLN A 224 7.11 -7.19 4.40
C GLN A 224 6.04 -6.52 3.53
N ILE A 225 5.40 -7.28 2.63
CA ILE A 225 4.28 -6.78 1.81
C ILE A 225 3.12 -6.31 2.68
N LEU A 226 2.71 -7.13 3.65
CA LEU A 226 1.62 -6.81 4.56
C LEU A 226 1.90 -5.55 5.39
N SER A 227 3.09 -5.45 5.98
CA SER A 227 3.50 -4.30 6.78
C SER A 227 3.48 -3.01 5.97
N MET A 228 3.99 -3.05 4.75
CA MET A 228 4.00 -1.89 3.87
C MET A 228 2.59 -1.53 3.39
N LEU A 229 1.75 -2.53 3.08
CA LEU A 229 0.37 -2.34 2.67
C LEU A 229 -0.45 -1.65 3.76
N LYS A 230 -0.37 -2.15 5.00
CA LYS A 230 -1.06 -1.53 6.14
C LYS A 230 -0.62 -0.08 6.36
N ARG A 231 0.68 0.18 6.26
CA ARG A 231 1.21 1.54 6.37
C ARG A 231 0.64 2.46 5.28
N ALA A 232 0.57 1.98 4.03
CA ALA A 232 0.01 2.74 2.91
C ALA A 232 -1.50 3.00 3.08
N ASP A 233 -2.28 1.96 3.39
CA ASP A 233 -3.72 2.05 3.64
C ASP A 233 -4.04 3.01 4.79
N GLN A 234 -3.37 2.86 5.93
CA GLN A 234 -3.55 3.76 7.08
C GLN A 234 -3.21 5.22 6.75
N SER A 235 -2.14 5.46 5.98
CA SER A 235 -1.76 6.82 5.57
C SER A 235 -2.80 7.44 4.65
N GLN A 236 -3.37 6.65 3.73
CA GLN A 236 -4.44 7.10 2.86
C GLN A 236 -5.71 7.43 3.64
N ARG A 237 -6.09 6.57 4.61
CA ARG A 237 -7.25 6.83 5.49
C ARG A 237 -7.08 8.09 6.32
N GLN A 238 -5.89 8.32 6.87
CA GLN A 238 -5.59 9.56 7.61
C GLN A 238 -5.74 10.80 6.72
N TYR A 239 -5.28 10.71 5.47
CA TYR A 239 -5.42 11.79 4.49
C TYR A 239 -6.88 12.04 4.09
N GLU A 240 -7.66 10.98 3.88
CA GLU A 240 -9.10 11.05 3.61
C GLU A 240 -9.85 11.75 4.73
N VAL A 241 -9.58 11.38 5.99
CA VAL A 241 -10.17 12.00 7.18
C VAL A 241 -9.76 13.47 7.29
N ALA A 242 -8.49 13.80 7.09
CA ALA A 242 -8.00 15.17 7.16
C ALA A 242 -8.67 16.09 6.11
N ASN A 243 -8.77 15.64 4.86
CA ASN A 243 -9.44 16.39 3.80
C ASN A 243 -10.94 16.59 4.06
N HIS A 244 -11.63 15.58 4.59
CA HIS A 244 -13.03 15.73 4.94
C HIS A 244 -13.24 16.74 6.08
N LEU A 245 -12.37 16.72 7.09
CA LEU A 245 -12.41 17.71 8.18
C LEU A 245 -12.12 19.14 7.68
N GLU A 246 -11.24 19.31 6.69
CA GLU A 246 -10.97 20.61 6.08
C GLU A 246 -12.18 21.14 5.30
N ILE A 247 -12.83 20.30 4.49
CA ILE A 247 -14.08 20.66 3.78
C ILE A 247 -15.18 21.05 4.77
N ALA A 248 -15.37 20.28 5.84
CA ALA A 248 -16.35 20.56 6.89
C ALA A 248 -16.07 21.89 7.63
N ARG A 249 -14.80 22.30 7.75
CA ARG A 249 -14.41 23.60 8.33
C ARG A 249 -14.65 24.77 7.38
N MET A 250 -14.49 24.56 6.07
CA MET A 250 -14.70 25.60 5.05
C MET A 250 -16.17 25.90 4.80
N TYR A 251 -17.05 24.92 5.02
CA TYR A 251 -18.50 25.07 4.87
C TYR A 251 -19.19 24.67 6.19
N PRO A 252 -19.13 25.51 7.23
CA PRO A 252 -19.91 25.25 8.43
C PRO A 252 -21.37 25.18 8.01
N ILE A 253 -22.01 24.03 8.28
CA ILE A 253 -23.45 23.88 8.10
C ILE A 253 -24.08 24.88 9.05
N VAL A 254 -24.55 26.01 8.51
CA VAL A 254 -25.40 26.94 9.25
C VAL A 254 -26.66 26.15 9.57
N PRO A 255 -27.01 25.98 10.86
CA PRO A 255 -28.22 25.25 11.21
C PRO A 255 -29.40 25.90 10.48
N LEU A 256 -30.22 25.12 9.78
CA LEU A 256 -31.42 25.64 9.09
C LEU A 256 -32.32 26.46 10.04
N LYS A 257 -32.28 26.17 11.35
CA LYS A 257 -32.95 26.94 12.40
C LYS A 257 -32.48 28.39 12.52
N ALA A 258 -31.22 28.69 12.23
CA ALA A 258 -30.71 30.07 12.25
C ALA A 258 -31.19 30.88 11.04
N ILE A 259 -31.31 30.23 9.87
CA ILE A 259 -31.82 30.86 8.65
C ILE A 259 -33.33 31.14 8.74
N LEU A 260 -34.10 30.23 9.35
CA LEU A 260 -35.56 30.38 9.49
C LEU A 260 -35.99 31.32 10.64
N GLN A 261 -35.06 31.74 11.51
CA GLN A 261 -35.33 32.76 12.53
C GLN A 261 -35.07 34.18 12.03
N GLU A 262 -34.15 34.39 11.09
CA GLU A 262 -33.91 35.71 10.48
C GLU A 262 -34.99 36.10 9.44
N GLU A 263 -35.76 35.15 8.91
CA GLU A 263 -36.88 35.44 8.00
C GLU A 263 -38.21 35.75 8.72
N ASN A 264 -38.24 35.72 10.06
CA ASN A 264 -39.43 35.99 10.88
C ASN A 264 -39.27 37.19 11.85
N GLU A 265 -38.22 38.00 11.68
CA GLU A 265 -38.06 39.34 12.29
C GLU A 265 -38.18 40.43 11.22
#